data_AF-A0A840AGT4-F1
#
_entry.id   AF-A0A840AGT4-F1
#
_cell.length_a   1.000
_cell.length_b   1.000
_cell.length_c   1.000
_cell.angle_alpha   90.00
_cell.angle_beta   90.00
_cell.angle_gamma   90.00
#
_symmetry.space_group_name_H-M   'P 1'
#
loop_
_entity.id
_entity.type
_entity.pdbx_description
1 polymer ?
#
loop_
_entity_poly.entity_id
_entity_poly.type
_entity_poly.pdbx_seq_one_letter_code
_entity_poly.pdbx_strand_id
1 'polypeptide(L)'
;MFQDAMQQSGRAPLTLEEAARRFRHLGEETGALRVSLQATERERQAALERANVQATLGRDLRQEMDGLRSSLTSEIHDARDKLAWAMKTVEAQVLASRASLDGLVRSIAQPQGSIGGQAATLYLDLLELSLTGVLSDDVSIDPWTAGTYDPGRRAIGRDWPATACTMIGTARMRNLRHLLERALAEDVPGDFIETGVWRGGACIYARGILAAHGDATRRVFVADSFRGLPEPDAEAFPADVGDQHSTYQQLAINQEQVAENFRRYGLLDERVVFLEGWFKDTLPTAPIERLAVLRLDGDMYESTIQALDALYDKVSPGGYVIVDDYILGPCARAIEDFRAARGITASLEPVDGAAVWWQVPR
;
A
#
# COMPACT_ATOMS: atom_id res chain seq x y z
N MET A 1 -3.44 -68.71 79.57
CA MET A 1 -4.16 -68.48 78.29
C MET A 1 -3.32 -68.72 77.03
N PHE A 2 -2.16 -69.38 77.10
CA PHE A 2 -1.40 -69.80 75.90
C PHE A 2 -1.26 -71.33 75.77
N GLN A 3 -1.76 -72.10 76.74
CA GLN A 3 -1.81 -73.58 76.69
C GLN A 3 -3.13 -74.13 76.12
N ASP A 4 -4.21 -73.34 76.04
CA ASP A 4 -5.51 -73.81 75.54
C ASP A 4 -5.71 -73.65 74.02
N ALA A 5 -4.82 -72.94 73.32
CA ALA A 5 -4.92 -72.73 71.86
C ALA A 5 -4.23 -73.82 71.01
N MET A 6 -3.47 -74.75 71.62
CA MET A 6 -2.75 -75.81 70.89
C MET A 6 -3.52 -77.13 70.80
N GLN A 7 -4.71 -77.26 71.40
CA GLN A 7 -5.46 -78.53 71.44
C GLN A 7 -6.56 -78.70 70.37
N GLN A 8 -6.70 -77.78 69.40
CA GLN A 8 -7.75 -77.88 68.36
C GLN A 8 -7.28 -78.12 66.92
N SER A 9 -5.98 -78.31 66.65
CA SER A 9 -5.50 -78.46 65.25
C SER A 9 -5.12 -79.88 64.81
N GLY A 10 -5.11 -80.88 65.69
CA GLY A 10 -4.86 -82.29 65.33
C GLY A 10 -3.56 -82.57 64.56
N ARG A 11 -2.60 -81.64 64.55
CA ARG A 11 -1.33 -81.77 63.83
C ARG A 11 -0.20 -82.03 64.82
N ALA A 12 0.55 -83.10 64.60
CA ALA A 12 1.76 -83.41 65.35
C ALA A 12 2.76 -82.24 65.27
N PRO A 13 3.54 -81.96 66.33
CA PRO A 13 4.57 -80.92 66.30
C PRO A 13 5.60 -81.27 65.22
N LEU A 14 5.82 -80.34 64.28
CA LEU A 14 6.82 -80.48 63.22
C LEU A 14 8.20 -80.68 63.84
N THR A 15 8.96 -81.62 63.30
CA THR A 15 10.38 -81.73 63.67
C THR A 15 11.12 -80.47 63.24
N LEU A 16 12.17 -80.09 63.97
CA LEU A 16 13.02 -78.93 63.64
C LEU A 16 13.51 -78.95 62.19
N GLU A 17 13.73 -80.15 61.64
CA GLU A 17 14.16 -80.37 60.26
C GLU A 17 13.06 -80.10 59.22
N GLU A 18 11.81 -80.49 59.51
CA GLU A 18 10.65 -80.20 58.65
C GLU A 18 10.26 -78.73 58.68
N ALA A 19 10.36 -78.09 59.85
CA ALA A 19 10.16 -76.65 59.98
C ALA A 19 11.22 -75.88 59.16
N ALA A 20 12.51 -76.27 59.25
CA ALA A 20 13.58 -75.66 58.47
C ALA A 20 13.42 -75.87 56.95
N ARG A 21 12.92 -77.04 56.52
CA ARG A 21 12.66 -77.33 55.10
C ARG A 21 11.51 -76.49 54.54
N ARG A 22 10.42 -76.34 55.32
CA ARG A 22 9.30 -75.46 54.95
C ARG A 22 9.71 -73.99 54.91
N PHE A 23 10.56 -73.55 55.84
CA PHE A 23 11.06 -72.17 55.85
C PHE A 23 11.94 -71.87 54.63
N ARG A 24 12.79 -72.81 54.21
CA ARG A 24 13.56 -72.69 52.96
C ARG A 24 12.67 -72.65 51.72
N HIS A 25 11.69 -73.55 51.63
CA HIS A 25 10.72 -73.56 50.52
C HIS A 25 9.91 -72.27 50.42
N LEU A 26 9.43 -71.75 51.56
CA LEU A 26 8.76 -70.45 51.63
C LEU A 26 9.71 -69.30 51.23
N GLY A 27 10.99 -69.38 51.61
CA GLY A 27 12.02 -68.44 51.18
C GLY A 27 12.27 -68.47 49.66
N GLU A 28 12.27 -69.65 49.06
CA GLU A 28 12.41 -69.84 47.60
C GLU A 28 11.16 -69.36 46.83
N GLU A 29 9.96 -69.69 47.31
CA GLU A 29 8.70 -69.20 46.72
C GLU A 29 8.55 -67.68 46.83
N THR A 30 8.89 -67.10 47.99
CA THR A 30 8.89 -65.64 48.16
C THR A 30 9.97 -64.95 47.32
N GLY A 31 11.12 -65.59 47.13
CA GLY A 31 12.15 -65.16 46.20
C GLY A 31 11.66 -65.15 44.74
N ALA A 32 11.03 -66.24 44.30
CA ALA A 32 10.47 -66.38 42.96
C ALA A 32 9.33 -65.37 42.69
N LEU A 33 8.44 -65.16 43.66
CA LEU A 33 7.38 -64.15 43.58
C LEU A 33 7.94 -62.72 43.50
N ARG A 34 9.02 -62.42 44.24
CA ARG A 34 9.68 -61.10 44.19
C ARG A 34 10.32 -60.85 42.83
N VAL A 35 10.96 -61.85 42.23
CA VAL A 35 11.54 -61.74 40.87
C VAL A 35 10.43 -61.56 39.82
N SER A 36 9.34 -62.31 39.92
CA SER A 36 8.19 -62.18 39.01
C SER A 36 7.55 -60.79 39.10
N LEU A 37 7.32 -60.28 40.32
CA LEU A 37 6.79 -58.93 40.53
C LEU A 37 7.70 -57.85 39.94
N GLN A 38 9.02 -57.96 40.14
CA GLN A 38 9.99 -57.03 39.55
C GLN A 38 10.00 -57.08 38.01
N ALA A 39 9.79 -58.26 37.41
CA ALA A 39 9.67 -58.39 35.96
C ALA A 39 8.38 -57.70 35.44
N THR A 40 7.24 -57.92 36.10
CA THR A 40 5.98 -57.27 35.75
C THR A 40 6.03 -55.75 35.93
N GLU A 41 6.68 -55.25 36.98
CA GLU A 41 6.89 -53.82 37.19
C GLU A 41 7.76 -53.19 36.09
N ARG A 42 8.81 -53.88 35.65
CA ARG A 42 9.65 -53.43 34.53
C ARG A 42 8.88 -53.38 33.21
N GLU A 43 8.06 -54.39 32.92
CA GLU A 43 7.21 -54.39 31.72
C GLU A 43 6.17 -53.26 31.75
N ARG A 44 5.54 -53.03 32.90
CA ARG A 44 4.60 -51.92 33.09
C ARG A 44 5.29 -50.57 32.89
N GLN A 45 6.50 -50.40 33.41
CA GLN A 45 7.27 -49.15 33.24
C GLN A 45 7.65 -48.93 31.77
N ALA A 46 8.12 -49.97 31.08
CA ALA A 46 8.42 -49.91 29.65
C ALA A 46 7.17 -49.60 28.79
N ALA A 47 6.00 -50.12 29.17
CA ALA A 47 4.75 -49.80 28.50
C ALA A 47 4.33 -48.33 28.69
N LEU A 48 4.50 -47.78 29.89
CA LEU A 48 4.25 -46.36 30.19
C LEU A 48 5.19 -45.44 29.41
N GLU A 49 6.48 -45.79 29.31
CA GLU A 49 7.45 -45.03 28.52
C GLU A 49 7.08 -45.02 27.04
N ARG A 50 6.70 -46.17 26.46
CA ARG A 50 6.22 -46.25 25.06
C ARG A 50 4.99 -45.39 24.83
N ALA A 51 4.01 -45.44 25.74
CA ALA A 51 2.81 -44.62 25.64
C ALA A 51 3.13 -43.11 25.72
N ASN A 52 4.07 -42.72 26.58
CA ASN A 52 4.48 -41.32 26.73
C ASN A 52 5.24 -40.81 25.49
N VAL A 53 6.12 -41.64 24.92
CA VAL A 53 6.80 -41.34 23.65
C VAL A 53 5.79 -41.18 22.52
N GLN A 54 4.82 -42.09 22.41
CA GLN A 54 3.78 -42.04 21.36
C GLN A 54 2.88 -40.80 21.51
N ALA A 55 2.54 -40.41 22.74
CA ALA A 55 1.76 -39.20 23.02
C ALA A 55 2.54 -37.91 22.70
N THR A 56 3.86 -37.91 22.92
CA THR A 56 4.74 -36.77 22.61
C THR A 56 4.92 -36.64 21.10
N LEU A 57 5.25 -37.74 20.41
CA LEU A 57 5.32 -37.76 18.94
C LEU A 57 4.02 -37.27 18.31
N GLY A 58 2.86 -37.69 18.84
CA GLY A 58 1.56 -37.26 18.34
C GLY A 58 1.25 -35.78 18.59
N ARG A 59 1.82 -35.15 19.63
CA ARG A 59 1.71 -33.69 19.84
C ARG A 59 2.62 -32.93 18.90
N ASP A 60 3.86 -33.35 18.75
CA ASP A 60 4.85 -32.71 17.88
C ASP A 60 4.39 -32.75 16.42
N LEU A 61 3.87 -33.90 15.95
CA LEU A 61 3.33 -34.04 14.60
C LEU A 61 2.14 -33.11 14.35
N ARG A 62 1.25 -32.93 15.35
CA ARG A 62 0.12 -31.99 15.24
C ARG A 62 0.60 -30.55 15.15
N GLN A 63 1.59 -30.17 15.96
CA GLN A 63 2.16 -28.83 15.94
C GLN A 63 2.85 -28.51 14.60
N GLU A 64 3.61 -29.45 14.03
CA GLU A 64 4.18 -29.31 12.69
C GLU A 64 3.10 -29.19 11.61
N MET A 65 2.07 -30.05 11.67
CA MET A 65 0.96 -30.00 10.71
C MET A 65 0.18 -28.68 10.78
N ASP A 66 -0.05 -28.15 11.99
CA ASP A 66 -0.71 -26.85 12.19
C ASP A 66 0.16 -25.70 11.67
N GLY A 67 1.48 -25.77 11.87
CA GLY A 67 2.46 -24.82 11.31
C GLY A 67 2.47 -24.83 9.78
N LEU A 68 2.55 -26.01 9.17
CA LEU A 68 2.48 -26.18 7.71
C LEU A 68 1.14 -25.67 7.14
N ARG A 69 0.03 -25.95 7.83
CA ARG A 69 -1.30 -25.48 7.42
C ARG A 69 -1.41 -23.96 7.50
N SER A 70 -0.84 -23.34 8.54
CA SER A 70 -0.80 -21.89 8.69
C SER A 70 0.05 -21.24 7.58
N SER A 71 1.25 -21.78 7.30
CA SER A 71 2.13 -21.31 6.22
C SER A 71 1.42 -21.41 4.86
N LEU A 72 0.85 -22.57 4.54
CA LEU A 72 0.13 -22.78 3.29
C LEU A 72 -1.10 -21.86 3.16
N THR A 73 -1.80 -21.60 4.26
CA THR A 73 -2.93 -20.66 4.27
C THR A 73 -2.46 -19.23 4.00
N SER A 74 -1.32 -18.82 4.56
CA SER A 74 -0.72 -17.52 4.31
C SER A 74 -0.27 -17.37 2.85
N GLU A 75 0.40 -18.38 2.30
CA GLU A 75 0.83 -18.39 0.89
C GLU A 75 -0.36 -18.35 -0.07
N ILE A 76 -1.45 -19.07 0.23
CA ILE A 76 -2.67 -19.02 -0.57
C ILE A 76 -3.34 -17.65 -0.50
N HIS A 77 -3.37 -16.99 0.67
CA HIS A 77 -3.90 -15.62 0.78
C HIS A 77 -3.05 -14.63 -0.01
N ASP A 78 -1.73 -14.67 0.14
CA ASP A 78 -0.80 -13.81 -0.61
C ASP A 78 -0.93 -14.03 -2.12
N ALA A 79 -1.01 -15.28 -2.58
CA ALA A 79 -1.25 -15.60 -3.98
C ALA A 79 -2.61 -15.09 -4.48
N ARG A 80 -3.68 -15.22 -3.67
CA ARG A 80 -5.01 -14.72 -4.00
C ARG A 80 -5.04 -13.20 -4.10
N ASP A 81 -4.37 -12.51 -3.18
CA ASP A 81 -4.32 -11.05 -3.14
C ASP A 81 -3.49 -10.52 -4.32
N LYS A 82 -2.37 -11.18 -4.67
CA LYS A 82 -1.61 -10.92 -5.90
C LYS A 82 -2.45 -11.12 -7.17
N LEU A 83 -3.28 -12.17 -7.20
CA LEU A 83 -4.14 -12.47 -8.36
C LEU A 83 -5.29 -11.45 -8.48
N ALA A 84 -5.92 -11.09 -7.36
CA ALA A 84 -6.93 -10.04 -7.30
C ALA A 84 -6.36 -8.68 -7.71
N TRP A 85 -5.12 -8.39 -7.32
CA TRP A 85 -4.38 -7.20 -7.75
C TRP A 85 -4.08 -7.20 -9.25
N ALA A 86 -3.62 -8.33 -9.80
CA ALA A 86 -3.36 -8.47 -11.23
C ALA A 86 -4.66 -8.28 -12.05
N MET A 87 -5.78 -8.83 -11.58
CA MET A 87 -7.09 -8.65 -12.21
C MET A 87 -7.53 -7.18 -12.18
N LYS A 88 -7.44 -6.49 -11.03
CA LYS A 88 -7.73 -5.06 -10.93
C LYS A 88 -6.84 -4.20 -11.83
N THR A 89 -5.57 -4.58 -11.99
CA THR A 89 -4.63 -3.89 -12.87
C THR A 89 -5.04 -4.04 -14.33
N VAL A 90 -5.40 -5.24 -14.76
CA VAL A 90 -5.93 -5.48 -16.12
C VAL A 90 -7.23 -4.73 -16.34
N GLU A 91 -8.15 -4.73 -15.36
CA GLU A 91 -9.39 -3.94 -15.43
C GLU A 91 -9.11 -2.44 -15.56
N ALA A 92 -8.16 -1.90 -14.79
CA ALA A 92 -7.74 -0.51 -14.88
C ALA A 92 -7.10 -0.18 -16.23
N GLN A 93 -6.26 -1.07 -16.78
CA GLN A 93 -5.68 -0.91 -18.12
C GLN A 93 -6.75 -0.94 -19.22
N VAL A 94 -7.74 -1.82 -19.09
CA VAL A 94 -8.88 -1.88 -20.01
C VAL A 94 -9.73 -0.62 -19.88
N LEU A 95 -9.96 -0.11 -18.67
CA LEU A 95 -10.68 1.14 -18.43
C LEU A 95 -9.92 2.35 -18.99
N ALA A 96 -8.61 2.44 -18.78
CA ALA A 96 -7.77 3.49 -19.33
C ALA A 96 -7.74 3.44 -20.88
N SER A 97 -7.62 2.24 -21.45
CA SER A 97 -7.69 2.03 -22.91
C SER A 97 -9.07 2.39 -23.45
N ARG A 98 -10.15 2.05 -22.75
CA ARG A 98 -11.52 2.44 -23.10
C ARG A 98 -11.73 3.94 -22.96
N ALA A 99 -11.21 4.60 -21.93
CA ALA A 99 -11.29 6.05 -21.80
C ALA A 99 -10.50 6.75 -22.90
N SER A 100 -9.35 6.20 -23.30
CA SER A 100 -8.57 6.66 -24.44
C SER A 100 -9.32 6.50 -25.77
N LEU A 101 -9.96 5.34 -25.97
CA LEU A 101 -10.80 5.08 -27.15
C LEU A 101 -12.07 5.93 -27.14
N ASP A 102 -12.74 6.11 -26.00
CA ASP A 102 -13.93 6.93 -25.85
C ASP A 102 -13.60 8.41 -26.06
N GLY A 103 -12.43 8.88 -25.63
CA GLY A 103 -11.90 10.20 -25.94
C GLY A 103 -11.71 10.38 -27.45
N LEU A 104 -11.08 9.39 -28.11
CA LEU A 104 -10.89 9.38 -29.56
C LEU A 104 -12.24 9.34 -30.31
N VAL A 105 -13.16 8.49 -29.86
CA VAL A 105 -14.51 8.33 -30.44
C VAL A 105 -15.34 9.58 -30.22
N ARG A 106 -15.27 10.25 -29.05
CA ARG A 106 -15.93 11.54 -28.82
C ARG A 106 -15.32 12.65 -29.68
N SER A 107 -14.01 12.67 -29.85
CA SER A 107 -13.32 13.56 -30.79
C SER A 107 -13.82 13.37 -32.23
N ILE A 108 -14.09 12.14 -32.64
CA ILE A 108 -14.62 11.80 -33.97
C ILE A 108 -16.13 12.05 -34.08
N ALA A 109 -16.89 11.87 -32.99
CA ALA A 109 -18.35 11.86 -32.99
C ALA A 109 -19.00 13.21 -32.59
N GLN A 110 -18.25 14.17 -32.07
CA GLN A 110 -18.83 15.48 -31.78
C GLN A 110 -19.07 16.28 -33.08
N PRO A 111 -20.28 16.86 -33.26
CA PRO A 111 -20.53 17.79 -34.34
C PRO A 111 -19.58 18.97 -34.16
N GLN A 112 -18.77 19.24 -35.19
CA GLN A 112 -17.83 20.36 -35.35
C GLN A 112 -18.04 21.47 -34.30
N GLY A 113 -17.34 21.35 -33.17
CA GLY A 113 -17.23 22.45 -32.20
C GLY A 113 -16.64 23.68 -32.90
N SER A 114 -16.66 24.84 -32.25
CA SER A 114 -15.99 26.01 -32.80
C SER A 114 -14.54 25.65 -33.17
N ILE A 115 -14.00 26.24 -34.24
CA ILE A 115 -12.61 26.00 -34.68
C ILE A 115 -11.64 26.18 -33.48
N GLY A 116 -11.97 27.09 -32.55
CA GLY A 116 -11.24 27.29 -31.29
C GLY A 116 -11.28 26.08 -30.34
N GLY A 117 -12.42 25.42 -30.14
CA GLY A 117 -12.54 24.24 -29.29
C GLY A 117 -11.79 23.01 -29.82
N GLN A 118 -11.80 22.83 -31.14
CA GLN A 118 -11.04 21.74 -31.77
C GLN A 118 -9.52 22.01 -31.69
N ALA A 119 -9.08 23.25 -31.92
CA ALA A 119 -7.68 23.63 -31.77
C ALA A 119 -7.18 23.50 -30.32
N ALA A 120 -8.00 23.90 -29.33
CA ALA A 120 -7.69 23.71 -27.91
C ALA A 120 -7.52 22.23 -27.56
N THR A 121 -8.37 21.35 -28.09
CA THR A 121 -8.25 19.91 -27.87
C THR A 121 -6.95 19.35 -28.44
N LEU A 122 -6.63 19.68 -29.70
CA LEU A 122 -5.37 19.25 -30.34
C LEU A 122 -4.14 19.77 -29.59
N TYR A 123 -4.19 20.99 -29.08
CA TYR A 123 -3.13 21.57 -28.26
C TYR A 123 -2.93 20.77 -26.96
N LEU A 124 -4.01 20.50 -26.22
CA LEU A 124 -3.93 19.77 -24.95
C LEU A 124 -3.49 18.32 -25.14
N ASP A 125 -3.94 17.66 -26.21
CA ASP A 125 -3.51 16.30 -26.55
C ASP A 125 -2.00 16.27 -26.88
N LEU A 126 -1.51 17.22 -27.67
CA LEU A 126 -0.09 17.32 -27.98
C LEU A 126 0.76 17.66 -26.74
N LEU A 127 0.26 18.57 -25.89
CA LEU A 127 0.93 18.97 -24.66
C LEU A 127 1.07 17.77 -23.70
N GLU A 128 0.02 16.98 -23.51
CA GLU A 128 0.05 15.73 -22.76
C GLU A 128 1.12 14.76 -23.28
N LEU A 129 1.12 14.48 -24.59
CA LEU A 129 2.07 13.55 -25.20
C LEU A 129 3.53 14.02 -25.05
N SER A 130 3.77 15.33 -25.13
CA SER A 130 5.09 15.94 -24.91
C SER A 130 5.53 15.82 -23.46
N LEU A 131 4.66 16.19 -22.51
CA LEU A 131 4.97 16.20 -21.08
C LEU A 131 5.22 14.79 -20.52
N THR A 132 4.53 13.80 -21.07
CA THR A 132 4.69 12.38 -20.73
C THR A 132 5.81 11.68 -21.49
N GLY A 133 6.50 12.35 -22.43
CA GLY A 133 7.62 11.77 -23.19
C GLY A 133 7.20 10.65 -24.17
N VAL A 134 5.90 10.54 -24.47
CA VAL A 134 5.36 9.55 -25.42
C VAL A 134 5.79 9.87 -26.85
N LEU A 135 5.97 11.15 -27.19
CA LEU A 135 6.39 11.56 -28.54
C LEU A 135 7.81 11.10 -28.91
N SER A 136 8.65 10.83 -27.91
CA SER A 136 10.07 10.54 -28.08
C SER A 136 10.46 9.15 -27.60
N ASP A 137 9.49 8.29 -27.28
CA ASP A 137 9.72 6.98 -26.66
C ASP A 137 10.71 7.09 -25.47
N ASP A 138 10.49 8.08 -24.61
CA ASP A 138 11.43 8.43 -23.53
C ASP A 138 11.62 7.24 -22.57
N VAL A 139 12.84 6.75 -22.40
CA VAL A 139 13.12 5.55 -21.60
C VAL A 139 12.96 5.80 -20.11
N SER A 140 12.75 4.73 -19.33
CA SER A 140 12.72 4.84 -17.87
C SER A 140 14.13 5.01 -17.25
N ILE A 141 14.21 5.72 -16.13
CA ILE A 141 15.35 5.84 -15.21
C ILE A 141 15.05 5.29 -13.81
N ASP A 142 13.89 4.66 -13.61
CA ASP A 142 13.58 4.04 -12.33
C ASP A 142 14.47 2.80 -12.07
N PRO A 143 14.77 2.46 -10.80
CA PRO A 143 15.64 1.35 -10.46
C PRO A 143 15.22 -0.04 -10.98
N TRP A 144 13.96 -0.24 -11.35
CA TRP A 144 13.37 -1.54 -11.67
C TRP A 144 13.26 -1.80 -13.18
N THR A 145 13.12 -0.74 -13.98
CA THR A 145 12.78 -0.81 -15.41
C THR A 145 13.68 0.03 -16.31
N ALA A 146 14.77 0.60 -15.74
CA ALA A 146 15.71 1.48 -16.41
C ALA A 146 16.13 1.03 -17.82
N GLY A 147 16.24 2.00 -18.72
CA GLY A 147 16.80 1.83 -20.07
C GLY A 147 15.82 1.30 -21.12
N THR A 148 14.54 1.12 -20.77
CA THR A 148 13.49 0.72 -21.72
C THR A 148 12.32 1.68 -21.68
N TYR A 149 11.70 1.93 -22.84
CA TYR A 149 10.40 2.58 -22.93
C TYR A 149 9.32 1.49 -23.10
N ASP A 150 8.33 1.52 -22.24
CA ASP A 150 7.16 0.65 -22.32
C ASP A 150 5.90 1.54 -22.36
N PRO A 151 5.17 1.58 -23.49
CA PRO A 151 3.99 2.45 -23.62
C PRO A 151 2.85 2.05 -22.68
N GLY A 152 2.76 0.78 -22.30
CA GLY A 152 1.78 0.29 -21.33
C GLY A 152 2.06 0.84 -19.93
N ARG A 153 3.32 0.82 -19.49
CA ARG A 153 3.74 1.42 -18.22
C ARG A 153 3.59 2.95 -18.23
N ARG A 154 4.01 3.61 -19.32
CA ARG A 154 3.87 5.06 -19.45
C ARG A 154 2.41 5.51 -19.40
N ALA A 155 1.50 4.75 -20.02
CA ALA A 155 0.08 5.08 -20.04
C ALA A 155 -0.54 5.15 -18.63
N ILE A 156 -0.02 4.36 -17.68
CA ILE A 156 -0.48 4.31 -16.28
C ILE A 156 0.55 4.85 -15.27
N GLY A 157 1.59 5.55 -15.75
CA GLY A 157 2.63 6.18 -14.93
C GLY A 157 3.37 5.23 -13.98
N ARG A 158 3.76 4.06 -14.49
CA ARG A 158 4.49 3.02 -13.73
C ARG A 158 5.96 2.92 -14.11
N ASP A 159 6.53 4.05 -14.51
CA ASP A 159 7.95 4.23 -14.81
C ASP A 159 8.37 5.66 -14.50
N TRP A 160 9.68 5.91 -14.36
CA TRP A 160 10.21 7.27 -14.17
C TRP A 160 10.87 7.73 -15.46
N PRO A 161 10.30 8.67 -16.23
CA PRO A 161 10.85 9.02 -17.53
C PRO A 161 12.20 9.74 -17.43
N ALA A 162 13.13 9.40 -18.33
CA ALA A 162 14.48 9.97 -18.33
C ALA A 162 14.50 11.47 -18.53
N THR A 163 13.66 11.99 -19.44
CA THR A 163 13.65 13.40 -19.86
C THR A 163 12.27 14.07 -19.78
N ALA A 164 11.18 13.30 -19.74
CA ALA A 164 9.84 13.84 -19.67
C ALA A 164 9.62 14.66 -18.39
N CYS A 165 8.63 15.56 -18.42
CA CYS A 165 8.38 16.52 -17.33
C CYS A 165 7.43 15.98 -16.26
N THR A 166 6.78 14.83 -16.48
CA THR A 166 5.92 14.16 -15.49
C THR A 166 6.06 12.65 -15.57
N MET A 167 5.89 11.96 -14.44
CA MET A 167 5.86 10.50 -14.34
C MET A 167 4.46 9.94 -14.09
N ILE A 168 3.42 10.79 -14.04
CA ILE A 168 2.07 10.39 -13.63
C ILE A 168 1.34 9.59 -14.74
N GLY A 169 1.88 9.64 -15.96
CA GLY A 169 1.35 8.93 -17.12
C GLY A 169 0.05 9.50 -17.70
N THR A 170 -0.36 8.94 -18.83
CA THR A 170 -1.49 9.44 -19.62
C THR A 170 -2.82 9.39 -18.87
N ALA A 171 -3.09 8.31 -18.12
CA ALA A 171 -4.36 8.14 -17.42
C ALA A 171 -4.60 9.25 -16.37
N ARG A 172 -3.59 9.55 -15.54
CA ARG A 172 -3.67 10.61 -14.51
C ARG A 172 -3.63 12.01 -15.12
N MET A 173 -2.89 12.23 -16.20
CA MET A 173 -2.95 13.50 -16.97
C MET A 173 -4.37 13.76 -17.49
N ARG A 174 -5.04 12.76 -18.05
CA ARG A 174 -6.42 12.91 -18.53
C ARG A 174 -7.44 13.07 -17.42
N ASN A 175 -7.22 12.44 -16.27
CA ASN A 175 -8.02 12.68 -15.08
C ASN A 175 -7.88 14.14 -14.60
N LEU A 176 -6.65 14.65 -14.50
CA LEU A 176 -6.37 16.05 -14.18
C LEU A 176 -7.13 16.99 -15.13
N ARG A 177 -6.98 16.78 -16.45
CA ARG A 177 -7.70 17.58 -17.46
C ARG A 177 -9.21 17.51 -17.26
N HIS A 178 -9.76 16.32 -17.11
CA HIS A 178 -11.19 16.13 -16.92
C HIS A 178 -11.72 16.91 -15.72
N LEU A 179 -11.05 16.81 -14.57
CA LEU A 179 -11.49 17.45 -13.33
C LEU A 179 -11.32 18.97 -13.38
N LEU A 180 -10.24 19.47 -13.96
CA LEU A 180 -10.03 20.91 -14.12
C LEU A 180 -11.00 21.54 -15.13
N GLU A 181 -11.26 20.87 -16.26
CA GLU A 181 -12.28 21.30 -17.23
C GLU A 181 -13.69 21.26 -16.64
N ARG A 182 -13.99 20.29 -15.78
CA ARG A 182 -15.25 20.26 -15.03
C ARG A 182 -15.35 21.40 -14.03
N ALA A 183 -14.29 21.69 -13.29
CA ALA A 183 -14.27 22.83 -12.37
C ALA A 183 -14.49 24.16 -13.09
N LEU A 184 -13.95 24.32 -14.31
CA LEU A 184 -14.22 25.46 -15.19
C LEU A 184 -15.68 25.50 -15.63
N ALA A 185 -16.23 24.39 -16.15
CA ALA A 185 -17.59 24.32 -16.66
C ALA A 185 -18.67 24.47 -15.57
N GLU A 186 -18.37 24.05 -14.33
CA GLU A 186 -19.26 24.14 -13.17
C GLU A 186 -19.05 25.42 -12.35
N ASP A 187 -18.20 26.35 -12.81
CA ASP A 187 -17.82 27.60 -12.14
C ASP A 187 -17.36 27.39 -10.68
N VAL A 188 -16.66 26.29 -10.41
CA VAL A 188 -16.10 26.02 -9.08
C VAL A 188 -15.01 27.05 -8.78
N PRO A 189 -15.15 27.88 -7.74
CA PRO A 189 -14.18 28.94 -7.48
C PRO A 189 -12.88 28.37 -6.90
N GLY A 190 -11.76 28.99 -7.24
CA GLY A 190 -10.46 28.69 -6.65
C GLY A 190 -9.40 28.30 -7.65
N ASP A 191 -8.17 28.29 -7.15
CA ASP A 191 -6.94 28.01 -7.89
C ASP A 191 -6.72 26.49 -8.05
N PHE A 192 -5.69 26.13 -8.82
CA PHE A 192 -5.14 24.78 -8.87
C PHE A 192 -3.87 24.71 -7.99
N ILE A 193 -3.70 23.61 -7.26
CA ILE A 193 -2.43 23.30 -6.58
C ILE A 193 -2.05 21.83 -6.75
N GLU A 194 -0.76 21.60 -6.86
CA GLU A 194 -0.13 20.28 -6.73
C GLU A 194 0.92 20.33 -5.60
N THR A 195 0.91 19.32 -4.72
CA THR A 195 1.87 19.16 -3.63
C THR A 195 2.77 17.95 -3.90
N GLY A 196 3.96 18.22 -4.40
CA GLY A 196 4.89 17.25 -4.98
C GLY A 196 4.80 17.28 -6.50
N VAL A 197 5.77 17.93 -7.15
CA VAL A 197 5.67 18.33 -8.56
C VAL A 197 6.75 17.71 -9.42
N TRP A 198 7.84 17.23 -8.82
CA TRP A 198 9.02 16.72 -9.53
C TRP A 198 9.52 17.71 -10.60
N ARG A 199 9.43 17.37 -11.89
CA ARG A 199 9.81 18.23 -13.02
C ARG A 199 8.70 19.21 -13.45
N GLY A 200 7.55 19.20 -12.78
CA GLY A 200 6.45 20.16 -12.90
C GLY A 200 5.45 19.88 -14.03
N GLY A 201 5.53 18.73 -14.71
CA GLY A 201 4.75 18.49 -15.92
C GLY A 201 3.24 18.51 -15.72
N ALA A 202 2.74 18.04 -14.58
CA ALA A 202 1.32 18.09 -14.27
C ALA A 202 0.85 19.54 -13.99
N CYS A 203 1.61 20.34 -13.25
CA CYS A 203 1.37 21.78 -13.14
C CYS A 203 1.45 22.53 -14.50
N ILE A 204 2.41 22.19 -15.36
CA ILE A 204 2.50 22.77 -16.73
C ILE A 204 1.22 22.44 -17.50
N TYR A 205 0.73 21.20 -17.39
CA TYR A 205 -0.52 20.80 -18.05
C TYR A 205 -1.72 21.55 -17.49
N ALA A 206 -1.85 21.68 -16.17
CA ALA A 206 -2.90 22.48 -15.54
C ALA A 206 -2.88 23.93 -16.04
N ARG A 207 -1.70 24.56 -16.13
CA ARG A 207 -1.57 25.90 -16.72
C ARG A 207 -1.98 25.92 -18.18
N GLY A 208 -1.58 24.94 -18.99
CA GLY A 208 -1.97 24.81 -20.40
C GLY A 208 -3.48 24.66 -20.59
N ILE A 209 -4.15 23.86 -19.75
CA ILE A 209 -5.62 23.71 -19.73
C ILE A 209 -6.28 25.06 -19.48
N LEU A 210 -5.88 25.78 -18.43
CA LEU A 210 -6.43 27.11 -18.14
C LEU A 210 -6.21 28.08 -19.32
N ALA A 211 -5.04 28.06 -19.96
CA ALA A 211 -4.75 28.89 -21.13
C ALA A 211 -5.66 28.56 -22.33
N ALA A 212 -5.85 27.27 -22.61
CA ALA A 212 -6.64 26.78 -23.74
C ALA A 212 -8.12 27.13 -23.62
N HIS A 213 -8.63 27.22 -22.38
CA HIS A 213 -9.99 27.67 -22.06
C HIS A 213 -10.11 29.18 -21.86
N GLY A 214 -9.02 29.94 -22.01
CA GLY A 214 -9.01 31.39 -21.85
C GLY A 214 -9.21 31.86 -20.41
N ASP A 215 -8.97 30.99 -19.42
CA ASP A 215 -9.07 31.38 -18.01
C ASP A 215 -7.97 32.39 -17.67
N ALA A 216 -8.41 33.55 -17.18
CA ALA A 216 -7.54 34.67 -16.84
C ALA A 216 -7.47 34.95 -15.33
N THR A 217 -7.95 34.03 -14.49
CA THR A 217 -8.20 34.32 -13.07
C THR A 217 -7.51 33.34 -12.14
N ARG A 218 -7.52 32.05 -12.49
CA ARG A 218 -7.00 30.98 -11.64
C ARG A 218 -5.48 30.91 -11.74
N ARG A 219 -4.84 30.70 -10.60
CA ARG A 219 -3.40 30.45 -10.47
C ARG A 219 -3.12 28.96 -10.43
N VAL A 220 -1.88 28.61 -10.75
CA VAL A 220 -1.30 27.28 -10.60
C VAL A 220 -0.23 27.37 -9.54
N PHE A 221 -0.49 26.77 -8.38
CA PHE A 221 0.47 26.66 -7.30
C PHE A 221 1.31 25.40 -7.47
N VAL A 222 2.62 25.59 -7.43
CA VAL A 222 3.65 24.57 -7.65
C VAL A 222 4.38 24.38 -6.31
N ALA A 223 3.89 23.49 -5.46
CA ALA A 223 4.40 23.31 -4.11
C ALA A 223 5.29 22.07 -4.01
N ASP A 224 6.57 22.28 -3.67
CA ASP A 224 7.56 21.22 -3.57
C ASP A 224 8.73 21.65 -2.67
N SER A 225 9.46 20.69 -2.13
CA SER A 225 10.72 20.97 -1.44
C SER A 225 11.82 21.45 -2.40
N PHE A 226 11.66 21.11 -3.69
CA PHE A 226 12.61 21.22 -4.79
C PHE A 226 13.96 20.53 -4.51
N ARG A 227 13.93 19.55 -3.61
CA ARG A 227 15.09 18.86 -3.04
C ARG A 227 14.82 17.37 -2.80
N GLY A 228 13.72 16.83 -3.33
CA GLY A 228 13.28 15.44 -3.14
C GLY A 228 12.45 15.25 -1.87
N LEU A 229 12.23 14.00 -1.48
CA LEU A 229 11.41 13.67 -0.32
C LEU A 229 12.18 13.87 1.00
N PRO A 230 11.47 14.20 2.11
CA PRO A 230 12.10 14.29 3.42
C PRO A 230 12.58 12.92 3.91
N GLU A 231 13.56 12.92 4.82
CA GLU A 231 13.87 11.70 5.58
C GLU A 231 12.67 11.34 6.46
N PRO A 232 12.26 10.06 6.54
CA PRO A 232 11.10 9.67 7.34
C PRO A 232 11.28 9.97 8.83
N ASP A 233 10.35 10.71 9.41
CA ASP A 233 10.26 10.90 10.85
C ASP A 233 9.50 9.74 11.49
N ALA A 234 10.23 8.71 11.91
CA ALA A 234 9.67 7.51 12.52
C ALA A 234 8.93 7.77 13.85
N GLU A 235 9.23 8.87 14.55
CA GLU A 235 8.59 9.20 15.82
C GLU A 235 7.24 9.88 15.59
N ALA A 236 7.19 10.87 14.69
CA ALA A 236 5.97 11.61 14.39
C ALA A 236 5.05 10.84 13.43
N PHE A 237 5.62 10.16 12.44
CA PHE A 237 4.89 9.48 11.36
C PHE A 237 5.37 8.02 11.18
N PRO A 238 5.03 7.11 12.12
CA PRO A 238 5.45 5.71 12.05
C PRO A 238 5.02 4.96 10.78
N ALA A 239 4.02 5.48 10.04
CA ALA A 239 3.58 4.91 8.77
C ALA A 239 4.65 5.01 7.67
N ASP A 240 5.56 5.98 7.76
CA ASP A 240 6.62 6.22 6.77
C ASP A 240 7.92 5.47 7.07
N VAL A 241 7.95 4.67 8.15
CA VAL A 241 9.14 3.90 8.53
C VAL A 241 9.56 2.95 7.41
N GLY A 242 10.82 3.07 7.01
CA GLY A 242 11.42 2.26 5.95
C GLY A 242 11.22 2.82 4.55
N ASP A 243 10.56 3.97 4.39
CA ASP A 243 10.55 4.69 3.12
C ASP A 243 11.99 5.05 2.70
N GLN A 244 12.29 4.95 1.41
CA GLN A 244 13.63 5.17 0.84
C GLN A 244 13.64 6.29 -0.21
N HIS A 245 12.53 6.98 -0.44
CA HIS A 245 12.40 7.93 -1.54
C HIS A 245 13.38 9.11 -1.42
N SER A 246 13.68 9.53 -0.19
CA SER A 246 14.71 10.56 0.10
C SER A 246 16.11 10.20 -0.41
N THR A 247 16.38 8.91 -0.67
CA THR A 247 17.68 8.45 -1.17
C THR A 247 17.83 8.58 -2.69
N TYR A 248 16.72 8.76 -3.43
CA TYR A 248 16.73 8.85 -4.89
C TYR A 248 16.97 10.28 -5.37
N GLN A 249 18.19 10.56 -5.81
CA GLN A 249 18.59 11.87 -6.36
C GLN A 249 17.77 12.28 -7.60
N GLN A 250 17.21 11.32 -8.32
CA GLN A 250 16.34 11.54 -9.48
C GLN A 250 15.05 12.29 -9.13
N LEU A 251 14.63 12.27 -7.87
CA LEU A 251 13.44 12.96 -7.36
C LEU A 251 13.75 14.39 -6.89
N ALA A 252 15.03 14.74 -6.72
CA ALA A 252 15.47 16.07 -6.29
C ALA A 252 15.65 17.03 -7.48
N ILE A 253 14.56 17.69 -7.88
CA ILE A 253 14.55 18.67 -8.97
C ILE A 253 14.45 20.07 -8.38
N ASN A 254 15.42 20.94 -8.68
CA ASN A 254 15.40 22.29 -8.12
C ASN A 254 14.35 23.20 -8.81
N GLN A 255 13.94 24.25 -8.11
CA GLN A 255 12.86 25.15 -8.54
C GLN A 255 13.14 25.84 -9.88
N GLU A 256 14.40 26.19 -10.16
CA GLU A 256 14.80 26.83 -11.42
C GLU A 256 14.69 25.87 -12.62
N GLN A 257 14.99 24.57 -12.43
CA GLN A 257 14.78 23.55 -13.47
C GLN A 257 13.28 23.40 -13.78
N VAL A 258 12.42 23.42 -12.76
CA VAL A 258 10.97 23.38 -12.97
C VAL A 258 10.51 24.64 -13.70
N ALA A 259 10.96 25.83 -13.29
CA ALA A 259 10.63 27.08 -13.97
C ALA A 259 11.10 27.08 -15.44
N GLU A 260 12.28 26.55 -15.74
CA GLU A 260 12.77 26.37 -17.10
C GLU A 260 11.88 25.42 -17.92
N ASN A 261 11.38 24.35 -17.33
CA ASN A 261 10.40 23.49 -18.00
C ASN A 261 9.14 24.29 -18.38
N PHE A 262 8.57 25.09 -17.47
CA PHE A 262 7.44 25.97 -17.82
C PHE A 262 7.78 26.94 -18.97
N ARG A 263 8.98 27.54 -18.99
CA ARG A 263 9.42 28.46 -20.06
C ARG A 263 9.47 27.79 -21.42
N ARG A 264 9.95 26.55 -21.50
CA ARG A 264 10.03 25.79 -22.76
C ARG A 264 8.67 25.56 -23.41
N TYR A 265 7.63 25.45 -22.59
CA TYR A 265 6.24 25.36 -23.08
C TYR A 265 5.57 26.73 -23.27
N GLY A 266 6.26 27.83 -22.97
CA GLY A 266 5.68 29.17 -23.04
C GLY A 266 4.57 29.43 -22.01
N LEU A 267 4.61 28.71 -20.89
CA LEU A 267 3.56 28.70 -19.86
C LEU A 267 4.05 29.23 -18.50
N LEU A 268 5.24 29.82 -18.43
CA LEU A 268 5.69 30.54 -17.24
C LEU A 268 5.18 31.99 -17.28
N ASP A 269 4.25 32.34 -16.41
CA ASP A 269 3.72 33.69 -16.23
C ASP A 269 3.44 33.98 -14.75
N GLU A 270 2.88 35.16 -14.45
CA GLU A 270 2.57 35.60 -13.08
C GLU A 270 1.51 34.74 -12.36
N ARG A 271 0.83 33.84 -13.07
CA ARG A 271 -0.16 32.92 -12.49
C ARG A 271 0.45 31.60 -12.06
N VAL A 272 1.73 31.36 -12.35
CA VAL A 272 2.49 30.22 -11.82
C VAL A 272 3.19 30.67 -10.54
N VAL A 273 2.76 30.13 -9.40
CA VAL A 273 3.27 30.51 -8.07
C VAL A 273 4.00 29.34 -7.44
N PHE A 274 5.32 29.47 -7.31
CA PHE A 274 6.14 28.45 -6.65
C PHE A 274 6.08 28.61 -5.13
N LEU A 275 5.89 27.48 -4.43
CA LEU A 275 5.98 27.39 -2.98
C LEU A 275 7.14 26.46 -2.64
N GLU A 276 8.35 27.02 -2.54
CA GLU A 276 9.58 26.27 -2.27
C GLU A 276 9.77 26.00 -0.77
N GLY A 277 9.78 24.73 -0.40
CA GLY A 277 10.01 24.27 0.97
C GLY A 277 9.15 23.07 1.34
N TRP A 278 9.35 22.56 2.56
CA TRP A 278 8.56 21.45 3.07
C TRP A 278 7.11 21.86 3.26
N PHE A 279 6.17 20.92 3.09
CA PHE A 279 4.74 21.21 3.15
C PHE A 279 4.31 21.83 4.49
N LYS A 280 4.82 21.32 5.62
CA LYS A 280 4.61 21.92 6.94
C LYS A 280 5.02 23.38 7.07
N ASP A 281 6.00 23.82 6.29
CA ASP A 281 6.55 25.18 6.37
C ASP A 281 5.85 26.14 5.40
N THR A 282 5.41 25.64 4.23
CA THR A 282 4.94 26.48 3.12
C THR A 282 3.42 26.54 3.00
N LEU A 283 2.73 25.41 3.19
CA LEU A 283 1.29 25.31 2.91
C LEU A 283 0.41 26.06 3.92
N PRO A 284 0.68 26.06 5.25
CA PRO A 284 -0.18 26.74 6.22
C PRO A 284 -0.34 28.25 5.96
N THR A 285 0.70 28.89 5.43
CA THR A 285 0.72 30.34 5.12
C THR A 285 0.69 30.64 3.63
N ALA A 286 0.44 29.64 2.78
CA ALA A 286 0.36 29.84 1.35
C ALA A 286 -0.72 30.88 1.00
N PRO A 287 -0.49 31.80 0.04
CA PRO A 287 -1.42 32.87 -0.31
C PRO A 287 -2.58 32.34 -1.19
N ILE A 288 -3.25 31.30 -0.71
CA ILE A 288 -4.35 30.57 -1.34
C ILE A 288 -5.62 30.85 -0.54
N GLU A 289 -6.60 31.45 -1.21
CA GLU A 289 -7.92 31.69 -0.62
C GLU A 289 -8.83 30.47 -0.81
N ARG A 290 -8.93 29.98 -2.05
CA ARG A 290 -9.76 28.84 -2.45
C ARG A 290 -9.06 27.98 -3.49
N LEU A 291 -9.37 26.70 -3.50
CA LEU A 291 -8.90 25.72 -4.47
C LEU A 291 -10.11 25.10 -5.18
N ALA A 292 -10.05 25.07 -6.50
CA ALA A 292 -10.98 24.29 -7.30
C ALA A 292 -10.49 22.84 -7.45
N VAL A 293 -9.17 22.64 -7.50
CA VAL A 293 -8.53 21.32 -7.56
C VAL A 293 -7.30 21.31 -6.65
N LEU A 294 -7.25 20.34 -5.75
CA LEU A 294 -6.11 19.98 -4.91
C LEU A 294 -5.56 18.63 -5.37
N ARG A 295 -4.33 18.58 -5.87
CA ARG A 295 -3.65 17.33 -6.24
C ARG A 295 -2.53 17.01 -5.24
N LEU A 296 -2.64 15.85 -4.59
CA LEU A 296 -1.70 15.33 -3.61
C LEU A 296 -0.83 14.26 -4.29
N ASP A 297 0.49 14.47 -4.33
CA ASP A 297 1.46 13.61 -5.03
C ASP A 297 2.80 13.64 -4.29
N GLY A 298 2.73 13.35 -2.99
CA GLY A 298 3.85 13.47 -2.05
C GLY A 298 4.31 12.15 -1.44
N ASP A 299 3.80 11.02 -1.94
CA ASP A 299 4.06 9.61 -1.57
C ASP A 299 3.78 9.19 -0.11
N MET A 300 4.27 9.97 0.83
CA MET A 300 4.38 9.66 2.25
C MET A 300 3.11 10.03 3.03
N TYR A 301 2.91 9.37 4.17
CA TYR A 301 1.90 9.74 5.15
C TYR A 301 2.12 11.18 5.62
N GLU A 302 3.34 11.55 6.04
CA GLU A 302 3.69 12.90 6.50
C GLU A 302 3.29 13.95 5.45
N SER A 303 3.73 13.77 4.21
CA SER A 303 3.45 14.68 3.11
C SER A 303 1.94 14.83 2.87
N THR A 304 1.23 13.71 2.83
CA THR A 304 -0.20 13.67 2.52
C THR A 304 -1.03 14.32 3.62
N ILE A 305 -0.77 13.99 4.88
CA ILE A 305 -1.54 14.53 6.02
C ILE A 305 -1.27 16.03 6.22
N GLN A 306 -0.02 16.47 6.07
CA GLN A 306 0.34 17.90 6.18
C GLN A 306 -0.33 18.74 5.09
N ALA A 307 -0.38 18.22 3.86
CA ALA A 307 -1.06 18.90 2.76
C ALA A 307 -2.57 18.97 2.97
N LEU A 308 -3.21 17.89 3.41
CA LEU A 308 -4.64 17.87 3.72
C LEU A 308 -5.01 18.84 4.85
N ASP A 309 -4.25 18.82 5.95
CA ASP A 309 -4.52 19.69 7.09
C ASP A 309 -4.42 21.17 6.74
N ALA A 310 -3.46 21.54 5.87
CA ALA A 310 -3.27 22.93 5.44
C ALA A 310 -4.27 23.38 4.35
N LEU A 311 -4.66 22.49 3.43
CA LEU A 311 -5.30 22.88 2.18
C LEU A 311 -6.74 22.39 2.00
N TYR A 312 -7.17 21.31 2.67
CA TYR A 312 -8.48 20.71 2.39
C TYR A 312 -9.64 21.68 2.64
N ASP A 313 -9.57 22.48 3.71
CA ASP A 313 -10.61 23.47 4.03
C ASP A 313 -10.66 24.66 3.04
N LYS A 314 -9.64 24.79 2.19
CA LYS A 314 -9.61 25.76 1.10
C LYS A 314 -10.25 25.19 -0.17
N VAL A 315 -10.49 23.88 -0.26
CA VAL A 315 -11.13 23.28 -1.43
C VAL A 315 -12.61 23.68 -1.43
N SER A 316 -13.02 24.37 -2.49
CA SER A 316 -14.38 24.88 -2.60
C SER A 316 -15.41 23.73 -2.62
N PRO A 317 -16.64 23.96 -2.13
CA PRO A 317 -17.74 23.04 -2.38
C PRO A 317 -17.93 22.80 -3.89
N GLY A 318 -17.96 21.53 -4.29
CA GLY A 318 -17.92 21.11 -5.69
C GLY A 318 -16.52 20.97 -6.30
N GLY A 319 -15.46 21.35 -5.60
CA GLY A 319 -14.06 21.16 -5.98
C GLY A 319 -13.58 19.71 -5.83
N TYR A 320 -12.37 19.45 -6.30
CA TYR A 320 -11.85 18.09 -6.42
C TYR A 320 -10.56 17.91 -5.64
N VAL A 321 -10.43 16.76 -4.99
CA VAL A 321 -9.17 16.30 -4.40
C VAL A 321 -8.71 15.06 -5.15
N ILE A 322 -7.50 15.12 -5.68
CA ILE A 322 -6.82 14.02 -6.39
C ILE A 322 -5.73 13.50 -5.47
N VAL A 323 -5.64 12.18 -5.32
CA VAL A 323 -4.60 11.48 -4.58
C VAL A 323 -3.86 10.58 -5.54
N ASP A 324 -2.62 10.93 -5.85
CA ASP A 324 -1.85 10.21 -6.85
C ASP A 324 -1.38 8.84 -6.34
N ASP A 325 -0.88 8.83 -5.11
CA ASP A 325 -0.16 7.70 -4.52
C ASP A 325 -1.05 6.81 -3.65
N TYR A 326 -2.36 6.74 -3.92
CA TYR A 326 -3.28 5.96 -3.08
C TYR A 326 -2.96 4.46 -3.05
N ILE A 327 -2.19 3.95 -4.00
CA ILE A 327 -1.65 2.59 -3.96
C ILE A 327 -0.58 2.39 -2.87
N LEU A 328 0.11 3.45 -2.44
CA LEU A 328 1.09 3.39 -1.37
C LEU A 328 0.38 3.33 -0.02
N GLY A 329 0.68 2.30 0.77
CA GLY A 329 0.07 2.08 2.07
C GLY A 329 0.10 3.29 3.01
N PRO A 330 1.23 4.02 3.14
CA PRO A 330 1.30 5.23 3.97
C PRO A 330 0.38 6.36 3.48
N CYS A 331 0.37 6.67 2.18
CA CYS A 331 -0.54 7.66 1.59
C CYS A 331 -2.02 7.27 1.79
N ALA A 332 -2.38 6.03 1.45
CA ALA A 332 -3.74 5.52 1.65
C ALA A 332 -4.21 5.68 3.10
N ARG A 333 -3.34 5.35 4.06
CA ARG A 333 -3.61 5.50 5.48
C ARG A 333 -3.82 6.96 5.88
N ALA A 334 -3.03 7.91 5.39
CA ALA A 334 -3.23 9.33 5.67
C ALA A 334 -4.59 9.83 5.16
N ILE A 335 -5.00 9.39 3.96
CA ILE A 335 -6.31 9.69 3.39
C ILE A 335 -7.44 9.11 4.25
N GLU A 336 -7.32 7.85 4.66
CA GLU A 336 -8.30 7.17 5.51
C GLU A 336 -8.43 7.84 6.89
N ASP A 337 -7.30 8.11 7.56
CA ASP A 337 -7.25 8.77 8.87
C ASP A 337 -7.90 10.17 8.81
N PHE A 338 -7.51 10.99 7.83
CA PHE A 338 -8.05 12.34 7.65
C PHE A 338 -9.56 12.32 7.40
N ARG A 339 -10.02 11.45 6.50
CA ARG A 339 -11.45 11.33 6.15
C ARG A 339 -12.27 10.81 7.30
N ALA A 340 -11.76 9.83 8.06
CA ALA A 340 -12.42 9.32 9.25
C ALA A 340 -12.54 10.41 10.34
N ALA A 341 -11.46 11.15 10.60
CA ALA A 341 -11.44 12.23 11.58
C ALA A 341 -12.44 13.36 11.25
N ARG A 342 -12.67 13.63 9.96
CA ARG A 342 -13.59 14.68 9.49
C ARG A 342 -14.97 14.19 9.06
N GLY A 343 -15.24 12.89 9.15
CA GLY A 343 -16.51 12.29 8.73
C GLY A 343 -16.80 12.45 7.23
N ILE A 344 -15.76 12.46 6.39
CA ILE A 344 -15.90 12.62 4.93
C ILE A 344 -16.33 11.30 4.30
N THR A 345 -17.54 11.28 3.74
CA THR A 345 -18.17 10.08 3.14
C THR A 345 -18.26 10.13 1.61
N ALA A 346 -17.74 11.19 0.96
CA ALA A 346 -17.71 11.31 -0.49
C ALA A 346 -16.98 10.11 -1.14
N SER A 347 -17.53 9.54 -2.21
CA SER A 347 -16.97 8.35 -2.88
C SER A 347 -15.54 8.61 -3.38
N LEU A 348 -14.65 7.63 -3.20
CA LEU A 348 -13.32 7.63 -3.80
C LEU A 348 -13.41 6.95 -5.18
N GLU A 349 -13.18 7.73 -6.23
CA GLU A 349 -13.28 7.29 -7.61
C GLU A 349 -11.89 6.86 -8.12
N PRO A 350 -11.71 5.62 -8.61
CA PRO A 350 -10.42 5.14 -9.08
C PRO A 350 -10.04 5.73 -10.44
N VAL A 351 -8.74 5.87 -10.70
CA VAL A 351 -8.20 6.35 -11.98
C VAL A 351 -7.56 5.22 -12.78
N ASP A 352 -6.45 4.66 -12.31
CA ASP A 352 -5.58 3.75 -13.06
C ASP A 352 -5.02 2.60 -12.21
N GLY A 353 -5.60 2.39 -11.02
CA GLY A 353 -5.10 1.45 -10.02
C GLY A 353 -3.95 1.99 -9.16
N ALA A 354 -3.47 3.21 -9.41
CA ALA A 354 -2.60 3.97 -8.51
C ALA A 354 -3.40 5.03 -7.76
N ALA A 355 -4.05 5.90 -8.53
CA ALA A 355 -4.65 7.13 -8.03
C ALA A 355 -6.16 6.99 -7.81
N VAL A 356 -6.66 7.83 -6.90
CA VAL A 356 -8.09 8.04 -6.66
C VAL A 356 -8.39 9.54 -6.59
N TRP A 357 -9.65 9.92 -6.69
CA TRP A 357 -10.10 11.28 -6.42
C TRP A 357 -11.48 11.31 -5.77
N TRP A 358 -11.86 12.43 -5.16
CA TRP A 358 -13.25 12.67 -4.77
C TRP A 358 -13.65 14.12 -5.01
N GLN A 359 -14.97 14.34 -5.13
CA GLN A 359 -15.54 15.68 -5.16
C GLN A 359 -15.96 16.10 -3.75
N VAL A 360 -15.58 17.31 -3.33
CA VAL A 360 -16.04 17.92 -2.09
C VAL A 360 -17.53 18.25 -2.23
N PRO A 361 -18.40 17.79 -1.32
CA PRO A 361 -19.84 18.06 -1.40
C PRO A 361 -20.17 19.55 -1.45
N ARG A 362 -21.27 19.89 -2.14
CA ARG A 362 -21.78 21.27 -2.27
C ARG A 362 -22.51 21.75 -1.03
#